data_AF-A0A939TDT3-F1
#
_entry.id   AF-A0A939TDT3-F1
#
_cell.length_a   1.000
_cell.length_b   1.000
_cell.length_c   1.000
_cell.angle_alpha   90.00
_cell.angle_beta   90.00
_cell.angle_gamma   90.00
#
_symmetry.space_group_name_H-M   'P 1'
#
loop_
_entity.id
_entity.type
_entity.pdbx_description
1 polymer ?
#
loop_
_entity_poly.entity_id
_entity_poly.type
_entity_poly.pdbx_seq_one_letter_code
_entity_poly.pdbx_strand_id
1 'polypeptide(L)' 'MTTVTPEGRKLLRVEARNSQTPIERKPDWIKTRLKMGPQYRELTSLVKSEGLHTVCQEAGCPNIYECWEDREATFL' A
#
# COMPACT_ATOMS: atom_id res chain seq x y z
N MET A 1 -31.27 -23.31 -12.38
CA MET A 1 -29.83 -23.42 -12.04
C MET A 1 -29.30 -22.00 -11.96
N THR A 2 -29.39 -21.38 -10.79
CA THR A 2 -29.06 -19.97 -10.58
C THR A 2 -27.54 -19.81 -10.60
N THR A 3 -27.01 -19.30 -11.71
CA THR A 3 -25.60 -18.95 -11.83
C THR A 3 -25.34 -17.72 -10.96
N VAL A 4 -24.83 -17.95 -9.76
CA VAL A 4 -24.34 -16.89 -8.87
C VAL A 4 -23.26 -16.11 -9.62
N THR A 5 -23.50 -14.81 -9.82
CA THR A 5 -22.56 -13.87 -10.45
C THR A 5 -21.22 -13.86 -9.69
N PRO A 6 -20.06 -13.78 -10.40
CA PRO A 6 -18.74 -13.93 -9.77
C PRO A 6 -18.34 -12.77 -8.82
N GLU A 7 -18.91 -11.59 -9.00
CA GLU A 7 -18.40 -10.29 -8.54
C GLU A 7 -18.57 -9.97 -7.04
N GLY A 8 -18.94 -10.94 -6.21
CA GLY A 8 -19.10 -10.73 -4.76
C GLY A 8 -18.57 -11.88 -3.90
N ARG A 9 -17.93 -12.89 -4.49
CA ARG A 9 -17.41 -14.02 -3.73
C ARG A 9 -16.09 -13.62 -3.09
N LYS A 10 -16.08 -13.45 -1.76
CA LYS A 10 -14.81 -13.38 -1.02
C LYS A 10 -13.95 -14.59 -1.39
N LEU A 11 -12.70 -14.35 -1.76
CA LEU A 11 -11.74 -15.38 -2.16
C LEU A 11 -11.18 -16.14 -0.95
N LEU A 12 -11.98 -16.35 0.09
CA LEU A 12 -11.58 -16.88 1.41
C LEU A 12 -10.85 -18.22 1.30
N ARG A 13 -11.27 -19.09 0.38
CA ARG A 13 -10.58 -20.38 0.14
C ARG A 13 -9.15 -20.15 -0.38
N VAL A 14 -8.95 -19.20 -1.28
CA VAL A 14 -7.62 -18.89 -1.84
C VAL A 14 -6.76 -18.18 -0.80
N GLU A 15 -7.31 -17.20 -0.10
CA GLU A 15 -6.63 -16.49 1.00
C GLU A 15 -6.19 -17.45 2.11
N ALA A 16 -7.07 -18.37 2.54
CA ALA A 16 -6.77 -19.39 3.54
C ALA A 16 -5.72 -20.41 3.08
N ARG A 17 -5.63 -20.67 1.77
CA ARG A 17 -4.56 -21.51 1.20
C ARG A 17 -3.25 -20.73 1.13
N ASN A 18 -3.28 -19.46 0.73
CA ASN A 18 -2.09 -18.61 0.65
C ASN A 18 -1.44 -18.45 2.03
N SER A 19 -2.24 -18.29 3.10
CA SER A 19 -1.73 -18.16 4.47
C SER A 19 -1.11 -19.43 5.06
N GLN A 20 -1.28 -20.59 4.41
CA GLN A 20 -0.55 -21.82 4.78
C GLN A 20 0.92 -21.75 4.35
N THR A 21 1.26 -20.90 3.38
CA THR A 21 2.65 -20.63 3.02
C THR A 21 3.18 -19.56 3.96
N PRO A 22 4.25 -19.83 4.74
CA PRO A 22 4.82 -18.84 5.63
C PRO A 22 5.44 -17.68 4.84
N ILE A 23 5.35 -16.46 5.38
CA ILE A 23 5.89 -15.26 4.76
C ILE A 23 7.40 -15.42 4.54
N GLU A 24 7.84 -15.23 3.30
CA GLU A 24 9.24 -15.34 2.94
C GLU A 24 10.06 -14.18 3.51
N ARG A 25 11.29 -14.49 3.90
CA ARG A 25 12.25 -13.46 4.26
C ARG A 25 12.60 -12.66 3.00
N LYS A 26 12.46 -11.34 3.08
CA LYS A 26 12.90 -10.44 2.02
C LYS A 26 14.42 -10.59 1.81
N PRO A 27 14.90 -10.65 0.55
CA PRO A 27 16.32 -10.72 0.26
C PRO A 27 17.04 -9.42 0.64
N ASP A 28 18.36 -9.49 0.86
CA ASP A 28 19.14 -8.39 1.45
C ASP A 28 19.20 -7.11 0.62
N TRP A 29 18.85 -7.17 -0.67
CA TRP A 29 18.78 -6.02 -1.57
C TRP A 29 17.43 -5.28 -1.53
N ILE A 30 16.37 -5.88 -0.99
CA ILE A 30 15.06 -5.21 -0.83
C ILE A 30 15.05 -4.49 0.50
N LYS A 31 15.44 -3.22 0.50
CA LYS A 31 15.48 -2.34 1.68
C LYS A 31 14.81 -1.01 1.37
N THR A 32 13.99 -0.54 2.30
CA THR A 32 13.35 0.77 2.20
C THR A 32 14.35 1.87 2.57
N ARG A 33 14.39 2.93 1.75
CA ARG A 33 15.08 4.17 2.07
C ARG A 33 14.18 5.03 2.94
N LEU A 34 14.38 4.97 4.25
CA LEU A 34 13.59 5.76 5.20
C LEU A 34 14.09 7.21 5.24
N LYS A 35 13.32 8.12 4.65
CA LYS A 35 13.47 9.57 4.81
C LYS A 35 12.17 10.12 5.40
N MET A 36 12.24 10.66 6.61
CA MET A 36 11.11 11.34 7.26
C MET A 36 11.50 12.81 7.49
N GLY A 37 11.78 13.51 6.41
CA GLY A 37 12.14 14.93 6.46
C GLY A 37 10.91 15.84 6.45
N PRO A 38 11.11 17.15 6.27
CA PRO A 38 10.03 18.11 6.33
C PRO A 38 9.01 17.93 5.20
N GLN A 39 9.44 17.55 3.99
CA GLN A 39 8.58 17.36 2.82
C GLN A 39 7.62 16.18 3.02
N TYR A 40 8.12 15.04 3.51
CA TYR A 40 7.26 13.91 3.87
C TYR A 40 6.17 14.32 4.88
N ARG A 41 6.54 15.07 5.93
CA ARG A 41 5.59 15.52 6.97
C ARG A 41 4.57 16.53 6.43
N GLU A 42 5.02 17.45 5.58
CA GLU A 42 4.18 18.43 4.91
C GLU A 42 3.13 17.73 4.02
N LEU A 43 3.56 16.83 3.13
CA LEU A 43 2.62 16.05 2.30
C LEU A 43 1.67 15.21 3.13
N THR A 44 2.15 14.55 4.20
CA THR A 44 1.30 13.79 5.12
C THR A 44 0.21 14.67 5.74
N SER A 45 0.59 15.86 6.21
CA SER A 45 -0.36 16.81 6.80
C SER A 45 -1.37 17.30 5.77
N LEU A 46 -0.90 17.63 4.56
CA LEU A 46 -1.73 18.16 3.48
C LEU A 46 -2.77 17.14 3.01
N VAL A 47 -2.35 15.92 2.70
CA VAL A 47 -3.26 14.84 2.27
C VAL A 47 -4.34 14.60 3.33
N LYS A 48 -3.95 14.61 4.61
CA LYS A 48 -4.88 14.43 5.73
C LYS A 48 -5.82 15.63 5.91
N SER A 49 -5.32 16.87 5.81
CA SER A 49 -6.16 18.07 6.01
C SER A 49 -7.19 18.25 4.91
N GLU A 50 -6.84 17.86 3.68
CA GLU A 50 -7.72 17.93 2.50
C GLU A 50 -8.64 16.70 2.38
N GLY A 51 -8.51 15.70 3.25
CA GLY A 51 -9.29 14.47 3.18
C GLY A 51 -9.05 13.66 1.90
N LEU A 52 -7.83 13.73 1.35
CA LEU A 52 -7.44 13.04 0.12
C LEU A 52 -6.91 11.64 0.41
N HIS A 53 -6.99 10.76 -0.58
CA HIS A 53 -6.41 9.43 -0.55
C HIS A 53 -5.32 9.29 -1.62
N THR A 54 -4.29 8.51 -1.31
CA THR A 54 -3.21 8.22 -2.24
C THR A 54 -2.97 6.72 -2.32
N VAL A 55 -2.65 6.21 -3.51
CA VAL A 55 -2.23 4.81 -3.64
C VAL A 55 -0.94 4.54 -2.87
N CYS A 56 -0.12 5.57 -2.65
CA CYS A 56 1.08 5.50 -1.82
C CYS A 56 0.77 4.98 -0.41
N GLN A 57 -0.33 5.45 0.21
CA GLN A 57 -0.76 5.06 1.54
C GLN A 57 -1.64 3.80 1.53
N GLU A 58 -2.69 3.78 0.70
CA GLU A 58 -3.70 2.72 0.71
C GLU A 58 -3.12 1.35 0.31
N ALA A 59 -2.12 1.34 -0.58
CA ALA A 59 -1.47 0.10 -1.01
C ALA A 59 -0.24 -0.29 -0.16
N GLY A 60 0.13 0.49 0.85
CA GLY A 60 1.31 0.23 1.68
C GLY A 60 2.63 0.25 0.89
N CYS A 61 2.79 1.21 -0.02
CA CYS A 61 3.95 1.27 -0.91
C CYS A 61 5.26 1.50 -0.11
N PRO A 62 6.30 0.66 -0.29
CA PRO A 62 7.55 0.79 0.46
C PRO A 62 8.37 2.03 0.10
N ASN A 63 8.04 2.71 -1.01
CA ASN A 63 8.75 3.91 -1.49
C ASN A 63 8.14 5.23 -1.00
N ILE A 64 7.08 5.18 -0.18
CA ILE A 64 6.36 6.38 0.28
C ILE A 64 7.28 7.44 0.90
N TYR A 65 8.30 7.01 1.65
CA TYR A 65 9.26 7.91 2.30
C TYR A 65 10.20 8.61 1.33
N GLU A 66 10.54 7.97 0.21
CA GLU A 66 11.41 8.56 -0.79
C GLU A 66 10.61 9.48 -1.71
N CYS A 67 9.51 8.98 -2.30
CA CYS A 67 8.70 9.75 -3.23
C CYS A 67 8.14 11.03 -2.58
N TRP A 68 7.59 10.94 -1.35
CA TRP A 68 7.00 12.12 -0.72
C TRP A 68 8.05 13.12 -0.23
N GLU A 69 9.24 12.66 0.13
CA GLU A 69 10.33 13.58 0.44
C GLU A 69 10.76 14.36 -0.81
N ASP A 70 10.69 13.72 -1.99
CA ASP A 70 10.94 14.35 -3.28
C ASP A 70 9.69 15.07 -3.87
N ARG A 71 8.62 15.22 -3.06
CA ARG A 71 7.34 15.86 -3.42
C ARG A 71 6.58 15.18 -4.59
N GLU A 72 6.72 13.87 -4.72
CA GLU A 72 6.00 13.03 -5.69
C GLU A 72 4.90 12.20 -5.00
N ALA A 73 3.67 12.25 -5.52
CA ALA A 73 2.55 11.45 -5.02
C ALA A 73 1.59 11.03 -6.15
N THR A 74 0.89 9.92 -5.94
CA THR A 74 -0.14 9.41 -6.87
C THR A 74 -1.47 9.25 -6.14
N PHE A 75 -2.51 9.89 -6.68
CA PHE A 75 -3.85 9.97 -6.09
C PHE A 75 -4.80 8.89 -6.63
N LEU A 76 -5.90 8.68 -5.92
CA LEU A 76 -7.01 7.76 -6.24
C LEU A 76 -8.34 8.50 -6.20
#